data_AF-A0A9D9AFB7-F1
#
_entry.id   AF-A0A9D9AFB7-F1
#
_cell.length_a   1.000
_cell.length_b   1.000
_cell.length_c   1.000
_cell.angle_alpha   90.00
_cell.angle_beta   90.00
_cell.angle_gamma   90.00
#
_symmetry.space_group_name_H-M   'P 1'
#
loop_
_entity.id
_entity.type
_entity.pdbx_description
1 polymer ?
#
loop_
_entity_poly.entity_id
_entity_poly.type
_entity_poly.pdbx_seq_one_letter_code
_entity_poly.pdbx_strand_id
1 'polypeptide(L)'
;MLNSLSGPQNDGAGRLFVRNEGEHLTGNQATVAARQSSFSYDELIDCAKGKLFGPGNAQLPLPPMLMIDAITQITEDGGQHGKGQILAEYEVRPDRWFFDCHFKGDPVMPGCLGLDAMWQLVGFFLGWMGAPGRGRALGVGEVKLFDMILPTAKKVTYEINLKRVIMRRLVMGIADGMVRVDGKPAAEAKDMRVGLFQTEGADAS
;
A
#
# COMPACT_ATOMS: atom_id res chain seq x y z
N MET A 1 -65.48 -46.83 -20.77
CA MET A 1 -66.12 -46.79 -19.44
C MET A 1 -65.12 -47.24 -18.40
N LEU A 2 -65.18 -46.59 -17.23
CA LEU A 2 -64.53 -46.91 -15.94
C LEU A 2 -63.06 -46.45 -15.83
N ASN A 3 -62.76 -45.35 -15.12
CA ASN A 3 -62.68 -45.16 -13.64
C ASN A 3 -61.54 -46.00 -13.02
N SER A 4 -60.79 -45.64 -11.99
CA SER A 4 -60.42 -44.45 -11.20
C SER A 4 -59.83 -45.02 -9.88
N LEU A 5 -59.07 -44.23 -9.09
CA LEU A 5 -58.75 -44.46 -7.65
C LEU A 5 -57.72 -45.59 -7.38
N SER A 6 -56.87 -45.62 -6.35
CA SER A 6 -56.42 -44.76 -5.25
C SER A 6 -55.38 -45.60 -4.47
N GLY A 7 -54.39 -45.02 -3.79
CA GLY A 7 -53.39 -45.76 -2.96
C GLY A 7 -53.97 -46.30 -1.61
N PRO A 8 -53.15 -46.40 -0.54
CA PRO A 8 -51.96 -47.22 -0.30
C PRO A 8 -52.15 -48.17 0.92
N GLN A 9 -51.23 -49.11 1.19
CA GLN A 9 -50.95 -49.61 2.56
C GLN A 9 -49.65 -50.43 2.66
N ASN A 10 -49.13 -50.50 3.89
CA ASN A 10 -47.75 -50.66 4.32
C ASN A 10 -47.71 -51.75 5.40
N ASP A 11 -46.80 -52.72 5.34
CA ASP A 11 -46.45 -53.68 6.40
C ASP A 11 -45.07 -54.27 6.00
N GLY A 12 -44.01 -54.43 6.78
CA GLY A 12 -43.66 -54.19 8.18
C GLY A 12 -42.30 -54.89 8.42
N ALA A 13 -41.54 -54.40 9.39
CA ALA A 13 -40.45 -55.06 10.11
C ALA A 13 -39.11 -55.40 9.40
N GLY A 14 -38.05 -54.72 9.87
CA GLY A 14 -36.78 -55.35 10.23
C GLY A 14 -35.64 -55.20 9.22
N ARG A 15 -34.65 -54.36 9.54
CA ARG A 15 -33.31 -54.78 10.00
C ARG A 15 -32.37 -53.58 10.10
N LEU A 16 -31.89 -53.37 11.32
CA LEU A 16 -30.80 -52.50 11.70
C LEU A 16 -29.54 -52.84 10.88
N PHE A 17 -29.03 -51.91 10.08
CA PHE A 17 -27.63 -51.91 9.65
C PHE A 17 -27.06 -50.50 9.84
N VAL A 18 -26.11 -50.45 10.77
CA VAL A 18 -25.22 -49.34 11.05
C VAL A 18 -24.55 -48.88 9.75
N ARG A 19 -24.74 -47.62 9.36
CA ARG A 19 -23.86 -46.95 8.40
C ARG A 19 -22.94 -46.02 9.17
N ASN A 20 -21.65 -46.29 9.02
CA ASN A 20 -20.55 -45.48 9.51
C ASN A 20 -20.71 -44.02 9.06
N GLU A 21 -20.46 -43.12 10.01
CA GLU A 21 -20.08 -41.75 9.76
C GLU A 21 -18.76 -41.71 8.98
N GLY A 22 -18.61 -40.70 8.13
CA GLY A 22 -17.34 -40.36 7.50
C GLY A 22 -17.46 -40.15 6.01
N GLU A 23 -17.74 -38.91 5.62
CA GLU A 23 -16.98 -38.17 4.61
C GLU A 23 -17.65 -36.80 4.44
N HIS A 24 -17.32 -35.93 5.38
CA HIS A 24 -17.54 -34.50 5.22
C HIS A 24 -16.50 -34.02 4.21
N LEU A 25 -16.93 -33.73 2.99
CA LEU A 25 -16.10 -33.12 1.96
C LEU A 25 -15.64 -31.75 2.49
N THR A 26 -14.41 -31.69 3.00
CA THR A 26 -13.79 -30.45 3.44
C THR A 26 -13.54 -29.59 2.22
N GLY A 27 -14.27 -28.48 2.15
CA GLY A 27 -14.03 -27.43 1.19
C GLY A 27 -12.58 -26.98 1.28
N ASN A 28 -11.89 -26.98 0.14
CA ASN A 28 -10.55 -26.46 -0.01
C ASN A 28 -10.57 -24.94 0.24
N GLN A 29 -10.43 -24.52 1.49
CA GLN A 29 -10.08 -23.14 1.82
C GLN A 29 -8.62 -22.96 1.43
N ALA A 30 -8.40 -22.51 0.18
CA ALA A 30 -7.12 -21.93 -0.19
C ALA A 30 -6.88 -20.75 0.76
N THR A 31 -5.95 -20.91 1.69
CA THR A 31 -5.41 -19.82 2.49
C THR A 31 -4.82 -18.80 1.52
N VAL A 32 -5.48 -17.65 1.37
CA VAL A 32 -4.90 -16.52 0.66
C VAL A 32 -3.64 -16.15 1.43
N ALA A 33 -2.47 -16.38 0.84
CA ALA A 33 -1.21 -15.98 1.46
C ALA A 33 -1.29 -14.49 1.81
N ALA A 34 -1.05 -14.16 3.08
CA ALA A 34 -1.08 -12.78 3.54
C ALA A 34 -0.03 -11.97 2.76
N ARG A 35 -0.43 -10.82 2.22
CA ARG A 35 0.50 -9.94 1.51
C ARG A 35 1.54 -9.40 2.49
N GLN A 36 2.79 -9.31 2.04
CA GLN A 36 3.88 -8.71 2.80
C GLN A 36 3.50 -7.30 3.28
N SER A 37 3.72 -7.03 4.56
CA SER A 37 3.26 -5.80 5.24
C SER A 37 4.40 -4.90 5.73
N SER A 38 5.65 -5.22 5.41
CA SER A 38 6.83 -4.38 5.69
C SER A 38 7.90 -4.62 4.62
N PHE A 39 8.75 -3.62 4.35
CA PHE A 39 9.76 -3.66 3.29
C PHE A 39 11.04 -3.00 3.75
N SER A 40 12.16 -3.72 3.59
CA SER A 40 13.52 -3.26 3.85
C SER A 40 14.04 -2.34 2.73
N TYR A 41 15.16 -1.64 2.99
CA TYR A 41 15.79 -0.77 2.00
C TYR A 41 16.10 -1.48 0.68
N ASP A 42 16.63 -2.70 0.74
CA ASP A 42 16.99 -3.47 -0.46
C ASP A 42 15.75 -3.81 -1.31
N GLU A 43 14.62 -4.08 -0.67
CA GLU A 43 13.34 -4.32 -1.35
C GLU A 43 12.76 -3.02 -1.95
N LEU A 44 12.95 -1.88 -1.28
CA LEU A 44 12.60 -0.57 -1.84
C LEU A 44 13.49 -0.23 -3.05
N ILE A 45 14.77 -0.61 -3.03
CA ILE A 45 15.67 -0.51 -4.17
C ILE A 45 15.25 -1.42 -5.31
N ASP A 46 14.79 -2.65 -5.02
CA ASP A 46 14.24 -3.53 -6.05
C ASP A 46 12.92 -3.00 -6.62
N CYS A 47 12.09 -2.32 -5.82
CA CYS A 47 10.95 -1.56 -6.32
C CYS A 47 11.39 -0.44 -7.26
N ALA A 48 12.40 0.35 -6.87
CA ALA A 48 12.94 1.43 -7.69
C ALA A 48 13.54 0.92 -9.01
N LYS A 49 14.12 -0.29 -9.02
CA LYS A 49 14.62 -0.99 -10.21
C LYS A 49 13.51 -1.65 -11.04
N GLY A 50 12.25 -1.58 -10.62
CA GLY A 50 11.11 -2.15 -11.34
C GLY A 50 10.96 -3.67 -11.22
N LYS A 51 11.60 -4.28 -10.22
CA LYS A 51 11.55 -5.73 -10.00
C LYS A 51 10.41 -6.14 -9.06
N LEU A 52 10.04 -5.29 -8.11
CA LEU A 52 9.08 -5.66 -7.07
C LEU A 52 7.65 -5.85 -7.60
N PHE A 53 7.14 -4.88 -8.38
CA PHE A 53 5.79 -4.95 -8.95
C PHE A 53 5.78 -5.38 -10.42
N GLY A 54 6.94 -5.66 -10.99
CA GLY A 54 7.13 -6.07 -12.38
C GLY A 54 7.16 -4.92 -13.40
N PRO A 55 7.52 -5.24 -14.66
CA PRO A 55 7.70 -4.24 -15.72
C PRO A 55 6.43 -3.43 -16.00
N GLY A 56 6.59 -2.12 -16.20
CA GLY A 56 5.48 -1.21 -16.55
C GLY A 56 4.61 -0.77 -15.37
N ASN A 57 4.85 -1.30 -14.16
CA ASN A 57 4.08 -0.97 -12.96
C ASN A 57 4.78 0.09 -12.10
N ALA A 58 4.24 0.33 -10.90
CA ALA A 58 4.76 1.34 -9.98
C ALA A 58 6.24 1.09 -9.66
N GLN A 59 7.01 2.17 -9.59
CA GLN A 59 8.41 2.17 -9.18
C GLN A 59 8.60 3.32 -8.21
N LEU A 60 9.40 3.10 -7.17
CA LEU A 60 9.94 4.20 -6.37
C LEU A 60 11.05 4.92 -7.15
N PRO A 61 11.39 6.16 -6.80
CA PRO A 61 12.62 6.80 -7.29
C PRO A 61 13.85 6.02 -6.82
N LEU A 62 14.93 6.07 -7.60
CA LEU A 62 16.26 5.64 -7.13
C LEU A 62 16.88 6.73 -6.25
N PRO A 63 17.85 6.39 -5.37
CA PRO A 63 18.74 7.37 -4.77
C PRO A 63 19.39 8.27 -5.84
N PRO A 64 19.55 9.58 -5.59
CA PRO A 64 19.36 10.25 -4.30
C PRO A 64 17.93 10.73 -4.03
N MET A 65 16.96 10.44 -4.90
CA MET A 65 15.55 10.89 -4.76
C MET A 65 14.66 9.96 -3.93
N LEU A 66 15.12 8.74 -3.62
CA LEU A 66 14.42 7.85 -2.70
C LEU A 66 14.47 8.42 -1.28
N MET A 67 13.31 8.81 -0.74
CA MET A 67 13.19 9.48 0.57
C MET A 67 12.62 8.56 1.65
N ILE A 68 12.81 7.25 1.50
CA ILE A 68 12.30 6.21 2.41
C ILE A 68 13.41 5.17 2.57
N ASP A 69 13.78 4.85 3.81
CA ASP A 69 14.74 3.79 4.10
C ASP A 69 14.06 2.45 4.43
N ALA A 70 12.85 2.49 5.00
CA ALA A 70 12.04 1.30 5.28
C ALA A 70 10.55 1.63 5.30
N ILE A 71 9.71 0.68 4.86
CA ILE A 71 8.28 0.65 5.17
C ILE A 71 8.11 -0.32 6.33
N THR A 72 7.79 0.18 7.51
CA THR A 72 7.66 -0.65 8.72
C THR A 72 6.30 -1.32 8.82
N GLN A 73 5.26 -0.70 8.24
CA GLN A 73 3.93 -1.27 8.18
C GLN A 73 3.16 -0.75 6.96
N ILE A 74 2.44 -1.65 6.28
CA ILE A 74 1.41 -1.31 5.28
C ILE A 74 0.20 -2.23 5.46
N THR A 75 -1.00 -1.66 5.46
CA THR A 75 -2.27 -2.39 5.65
C THR A 75 -3.32 -1.94 4.64
N GLU A 76 -4.16 -2.86 4.17
CA GLU A 76 -5.28 -2.54 3.25
C GLU A 76 -6.43 -1.81 3.98
N ASP A 77 -6.54 -2.03 5.29
CA ASP A 77 -7.56 -1.48 6.17
C ASP A 77 -6.93 -0.70 7.35
N GLY A 78 -7.78 -0.14 8.20
CA GLY A 78 -7.34 0.74 9.29
C GLY A 78 -6.91 2.12 8.78
N GLY A 79 -6.04 2.78 9.57
CA GLY A 79 -5.75 4.21 9.41
C GLY A 79 -6.96 5.10 9.78
N GLN A 80 -6.75 6.42 9.74
CA GLN A 80 -7.74 7.41 10.16
C GLN A 80 -9.08 7.32 9.41
N HIS A 81 -9.07 6.83 8.17
CA HIS A 81 -10.26 6.75 7.31
C HIS A 81 -10.73 5.30 7.06
N GLY A 82 -10.08 4.30 7.66
CA GLY A 82 -10.43 2.88 7.48
C GLY A 82 -10.18 2.34 6.07
N LYS A 83 -9.28 2.96 5.28
CA LYS A 83 -8.97 2.58 3.88
C LYS A 83 -7.50 2.19 3.67
N GLY A 84 -6.79 1.91 4.75
CA GLY A 84 -5.38 1.51 4.72
C GLY A 84 -4.46 2.57 5.30
N GLN A 85 -3.28 2.12 5.71
CA GLN A 85 -2.25 2.95 6.30
C GLN A 85 -0.86 2.51 5.82
N ILE A 86 0.07 3.46 5.73
CA ILE A 86 1.50 3.17 5.63
C ILE A 86 2.25 3.90 6.74
N LEU A 87 3.14 3.18 7.41
CA LEU A 87 4.16 3.71 8.30
C LEU A 87 5.53 3.45 7.66
N ALA A 88 6.33 4.50 7.52
CA ALA A 88 7.65 4.41 6.92
C ALA A 88 8.66 5.29 7.64
N GLU A 89 9.94 5.00 7.47
CA GLU A 89 11.02 5.67 8.17
C GLU A 89 12.11 6.13 7.19
N TYR A 90 12.79 7.22 7.55
CA TYR A 90 14.00 7.71 6.90
C TYR A 90 15.02 8.11 7.96
N GLU A 91 16.21 7.54 7.87
CA GLU A 91 17.32 7.81 8.77
C GLU A 91 17.98 9.13 8.40
N VAL A 92 18.00 10.06 9.36
CA VAL A 92 18.68 11.35 9.18
C VAL A 92 20.14 11.19 9.57
N ARG A 93 21.02 11.52 8.62
CA ARG A 93 22.47 11.55 8.84
C ARG A 93 23.04 12.88 8.35
N PRO A 94 24.05 13.46 9.01
CA PRO A 94 24.64 14.72 8.58
C PRO A 94 25.22 14.71 7.17
N ASP A 95 25.57 13.52 6.65
CA ASP A 95 26.14 13.30 5.32
C ASP A 95 25.09 13.13 4.21
N ARG A 96 23.80 13.31 4.51
CA ARG A 96 22.77 13.30 3.46
C ARG A 96 23.01 14.46 2.49
N TRP A 97 23.04 14.15 1.20
CA TRP A 97 23.43 15.04 0.11
C TRP A 97 22.79 16.43 0.14
N PHE A 98 21.53 16.52 0.58
CA PHE A 98 20.79 17.77 0.57
C PHE A 98 21.27 18.76 1.64
N PHE A 99 21.87 18.31 2.75
CA PHE A 99 22.35 19.21 3.79
C PHE A 99 23.54 20.05 3.32
N ASP A 100 24.37 19.50 2.42
CA ASP A 100 25.52 20.22 1.86
C ASP A 100 25.10 21.38 0.94
N CYS A 101 23.93 21.27 0.30
CA CYS A 101 23.46 22.26 -0.67
C CYS A 101 22.24 23.08 -0.21
N HIS A 102 21.59 22.71 0.90
CA HIS A 102 20.35 23.35 1.37
C HIS A 102 20.39 23.58 2.88
N PHE A 103 20.95 24.68 3.36
CA PHE A 103 21.72 25.70 2.65
C PHE A 103 23.16 25.72 3.18
N LYS A 104 24.07 26.35 2.42
CA LYS A 104 25.46 26.52 2.89
C LYS A 104 25.47 27.37 4.17
N GLY A 105 25.87 26.76 5.29
CA GLY A 105 25.92 27.40 6.61
C GLY A 105 24.60 27.38 7.40
N ASP A 106 23.52 26.84 6.81
CA ASP A 106 22.21 26.68 7.45
C ASP A 106 21.55 25.37 6.94
N PRO A 107 22.10 24.20 7.31
CA PRO A 107 21.67 22.93 6.74
C PRO A 107 20.30 22.50 7.28
N VAL A 108 19.37 22.22 6.38
CA VAL A 108 18.00 21.76 6.67
C VAL A 108 17.48 20.90 5.53
N MET A 109 16.81 19.78 5.82
CA MET A 109 16.19 18.97 4.78
C MET A 109 15.14 19.81 4.03
N PRO A 110 15.17 19.85 2.68
CA PRO A 110 14.12 20.51 1.92
C PRO A 110 12.74 19.91 2.22
N GLY A 111 11.79 20.74 2.66
CA GLY A 111 10.43 20.28 2.99
C GLY A 111 9.72 19.60 1.81
N CYS A 112 10.07 19.96 0.58
CA CYS A 112 9.57 19.31 -0.63
C CYS A 112 9.98 17.84 -0.77
N LEU A 113 11.14 17.43 -0.24
CA LEU A 113 11.56 16.02 -0.25
C LEU A 113 10.75 15.19 0.76
N GLY A 114 10.40 15.77 1.91
CA GLY A 114 9.48 15.13 2.85
C GLY A 114 8.07 14.98 2.27
N LEU A 115 7.61 15.98 1.51
CA LEU A 115 6.35 15.89 0.76
C LEU A 115 6.41 14.83 -0.35
N ASP A 116 7.51 14.75 -1.09
CA ASP A 116 7.69 13.75 -2.14
C ASP A 116 7.69 12.32 -1.59
N ALA A 117 8.32 12.08 -0.44
CA ALA A 117 8.26 10.79 0.25
C ALA A 117 6.81 10.32 0.49
N MET A 118 5.91 11.25 0.86
CA MET A 118 4.51 10.91 1.06
C MET A 118 3.81 10.52 -0.25
N TRP A 119 4.08 11.21 -1.37
CA TRP A 119 3.58 10.78 -2.69
C TRP A 119 4.19 9.44 -3.13
N GLN A 120 5.48 9.22 -2.89
CA GLN A 120 6.15 7.95 -3.17
C GLN A 120 5.42 6.79 -2.46
N LEU A 121 5.07 6.96 -1.19
CA LEU A 121 4.33 5.97 -0.39
C LEU A 121 2.90 5.73 -0.91
N VAL A 122 2.16 6.77 -1.31
CA VAL A 122 0.82 6.58 -1.92
C VAL A 122 0.94 5.82 -3.25
N GLY A 123 1.95 6.13 -4.09
CA GLY A 123 2.21 5.38 -5.32
C GLY A 123 2.59 3.92 -5.06
N PHE A 124 3.45 3.70 -4.06
CA PHE A 124 3.82 2.36 -3.60
C PHE A 124 2.59 1.57 -3.13
N PHE A 125 1.68 2.19 -2.36
CA PHE A 125 0.43 1.57 -1.93
C PHE A 125 -0.37 1.02 -3.11
N LEU A 126 -0.52 1.81 -4.18
CA LEU A 126 -1.30 1.40 -5.36
C LEU A 126 -0.65 0.20 -6.06
N GLY A 127 0.67 0.21 -6.21
CA GLY A 127 1.42 -0.94 -6.75
C GLY A 127 1.31 -2.18 -5.86
N TRP A 128 1.40 -2.00 -4.54
CA TRP A 128 1.25 -3.05 -3.53
C TRP A 128 -0.16 -3.66 -3.52
N MET A 129 -1.19 -2.86 -3.80
CA MET A 129 -2.57 -3.34 -4.03
C MET A 129 -2.75 -4.05 -5.38
N GLY A 130 -1.68 -4.18 -6.18
CA GLY A 130 -1.69 -4.87 -7.47
C GLY A 130 -2.21 -4.03 -8.63
N ALA A 131 -2.31 -2.71 -8.51
CA ALA A 131 -2.69 -1.87 -9.65
C ALA A 131 -1.58 -1.80 -10.70
N PRO A 132 -1.93 -1.89 -11.99
CA PRO A 132 -0.95 -1.73 -13.05
C PRO A 132 -0.64 -0.26 -13.36
N GLY A 133 0.51 -0.02 -14.00
CA GLY A 133 0.90 1.29 -14.52
C GLY A 133 1.91 2.05 -13.67
N ARG A 134 2.49 3.11 -14.24
CA ARG A 134 3.56 3.92 -13.63
C ARG A 134 2.99 5.09 -12.83
N GLY A 135 3.55 5.33 -11.64
CA GLY A 135 3.07 6.35 -10.71
C GLY A 135 3.35 7.78 -11.16
N ARG A 136 2.38 8.67 -10.95
CA ARG A 136 2.53 10.13 -11.08
C ARG A 136 1.82 10.82 -9.92
N ALA A 137 2.54 11.71 -9.22
CA ALA A 137 1.90 12.66 -8.31
C ALA A 137 1.00 13.60 -9.12
N LEU A 138 -0.23 13.80 -8.65
CA LEU A 138 -1.24 14.64 -9.30
C LEU A 138 -1.52 15.91 -8.49
N GLY A 139 -0.81 16.09 -7.39
CA GLY A 139 -0.87 17.26 -6.52
C GLY A 139 -1.31 16.93 -5.09
N VAL A 140 -1.60 18.00 -4.36
CA VAL A 140 -1.95 18.00 -2.95
C VAL A 140 -2.96 19.12 -2.70
N GLY A 141 -3.84 18.96 -1.71
CA GLY A 141 -4.79 19.99 -1.31
C GLY A 141 -4.11 21.06 -0.46
N GLU A 142 -3.69 20.69 0.75
CA GLU A 142 -3.03 21.59 1.71
C GLU A 142 -1.70 20.98 2.15
N VAL A 143 -0.68 21.82 2.30
CA VAL A 143 0.60 21.45 2.92
C VAL A 143 0.91 22.45 4.01
N LYS A 144 1.28 21.95 5.19
CA LYS A 144 1.76 22.74 6.32
C LYS A 144 3.13 22.23 6.75
N LEU A 145 4.08 23.14 6.87
CA LEU A 145 5.43 22.88 7.39
C LEU A 145 5.55 23.61 8.74
N PHE A 146 5.62 22.85 9.83
CA PHE A 146 5.61 23.37 11.19
C PHE A 146 7.00 23.41 11.82
N ASP A 147 7.84 22.45 11.49
CA ASP A 147 9.16 22.26 12.09
C ASP A 147 10.19 21.82 11.05
N MET A 148 11.47 21.97 11.39
CA MET A 148 12.61 21.70 10.53
C MET A 148 13.22 20.33 10.82
N ILE A 149 13.78 19.70 9.79
CA ILE A 149 14.57 18.48 9.93
C ILE A 149 16.04 18.88 9.77
N LEU A 150 16.75 18.94 10.89
CA LEU A 150 18.15 19.36 10.96
C LEU A 150 19.11 18.16 10.91
N PRO A 151 20.40 18.35 10.58
CA PRO A 151 21.41 17.26 10.56
C PRO A 151 21.58 16.53 11.90
N THR A 152 21.17 17.16 13.00
CA THR A 152 21.26 16.60 14.35
C THR A 152 20.13 15.62 14.67
N ALA A 153 19.02 15.68 13.92
CA ALA A 153 17.92 14.73 14.05
C ALA A 153 18.38 13.30 13.75
N LYS A 154 17.60 12.31 14.19
CA LYS A 154 17.94 10.89 13.97
C LYS A 154 17.01 10.22 13.00
N LYS A 155 15.72 10.54 13.09
CA LYS A 155 14.72 9.82 12.32
C LYS A 155 13.57 10.71 11.90
N VAL A 156 13.19 10.55 10.63
CA VAL A 156 11.91 11.00 10.11
C VAL A 156 10.98 9.79 10.02
N THR A 157 9.73 9.97 10.45
CA THR A 157 8.67 8.97 10.25
C THR A 157 7.56 9.57 9.40
N TYR A 158 7.10 8.81 8.41
CA TYR A 158 5.97 9.15 7.55
C TYR A 158 4.77 8.29 7.96
N GLU A 159 3.65 8.94 8.27
CA GLU A 159 2.37 8.28 8.51
C GLU A 159 1.40 8.68 7.41
N ILE A 160 1.03 7.72 6.55
CA ILE A 160 0.10 7.94 5.43
C ILE A 160 -1.21 7.25 5.73
N ASN A 161 -2.31 8.00 5.68
CA ASN A 161 -3.65 7.49 5.88
C ASN A 161 -4.43 7.61 4.57
N LEU A 162 -4.71 6.47 3.94
CA LEU A 162 -5.48 6.44 2.71
C LEU A 162 -6.90 6.90 3.02
N LYS A 163 -7.40 7.85 2.24
CA LYS A 163 -8.75 8.42 2.36
C LYS A 163 -9.69 7.84 1.31
N ARG A 164 -9.17 7.60 0.11
CA ARG A 164 -9.91 6.99 -1.00
C ARG A 164 -8.94 6.27 -1.94
N VAL A 165 -9.28 5.05 -2.31
CA VAL A 165 -8.52 4.23 -3.26
C VAL A 165 -9.45 3.84 -4.40
N ILE A 166 -9.05 4.13 -5.64
CA ILE A 166 -9.80 3.83 -6.85
C ILE A 166 -8.97 2.84 -7.67
N MET A 167 -9.50 1.63 -7.86
CA MET A 167 -8.83 0.50 -8.54
C MET A 167 -9.63 0.04 -9.76
N ARG A 168 -9.98 0.98 -10.65
CA ARG A 168 -10.76 0.69 -11.87
C ARG A 168 -9.99 1.22 -13.09
N ARG A 169 -10.68 1.58 -14.17
CA ARG A 169 -10.08 2.17 -15.40
C ARG A 169 -9.15 3.36 -15.09
N LEU A 170 -9.51 4.18 -14.12
CA LEU A 170 -8.62 5.15 -13.49
C LEU A 170 -8.11 4.54 -12.17
N VAL A 171 -6.79 4.41 -12.04
CA VAL A 171 -6.14 4.04 -10.78
C VAL A 171 -5.70 5.32 -10.06
N MET A 172 -6.18 5.53 -8.83
CA MET A 172 -5.82 6.71 -8.04
C MET A 172 -5.94 6.45 -6.54
N GLY A 173 -4.94 6.91 -5.79
CA GLY A 173 -4.95 7.02 -4.34
C GLY A 173 -5.09 8.47 -3.91
N ILE A 174 -5.94 8.70 -2.91
CA ILE A 174 -6.05 9.98 -2.19
C ILE A 174 -5.73 9.71 -0.72
N ALA A 175 -4.82 10.48 -0.15
CA ALA A 175 -4.35 10.26 1.22
C ALA A 175 -4.04 11.56 1.95
N ASP A 176 -4.11 11.49 3.27
CA ASP A 176 -3.54 12.49 4.17
C ASP A 176 -2.23 11.93 4.76
N GLY A 177 -1.30 12.81 5.09
CA GLY A 177 0.04 12.44 5.55
C GLY A 177 0.55 13.32 6.68
N MET A 178 1.29 12.71 7.60
CA MET A 178 2.00 13.37 8.69
C MET A 178 3.48 12.98 8.62
N VAL A 179 4.35 13.98 8.63
CA VAL A 179 5.80 13.82 8.81
C VAL A 179 6.12 14.16 10.25
N ARG A 180 6.85 13.28 10.93
CA ARG A 180 7.41 13.58 12.25
C ARG A 180 8.93 13.47 12.24
N VAL A 181 9.59 14.33 13.00
CA VAL A 181 11.03 14.27 13.27
C VAL A 181 11.23 13.91 14.73
N ASP A 182 11.95 12.81 14.99
CA ASP A 182 12.19 12.28 16.34
C ASP A 182 10.90 12.19 17.19
N GLY A 183 9.79 11.78 16.55
CA GLY A 183 8.46 11.60 17.16
C GLY A 183 7.56 12.84 17.18
N LYS A 184 8.07 14.03 16.87
CA LYS A 184 7.31 15.30 16.91
C LYS A 184 6.78 15.69 15.52
N PRO A 185 5.52 16.17 15.39
CA PRO A 185 5.00 16.66 14.11
C PRO A 185 5.88 17.74 13.49
N ALA A 186 6.21 17.58 12.22
CA ALA A 186 7.05 18.52 11.45
C ALA A 186 6.33 19.03 10.18
N ALA A 187 5.53 18.19 9.52
CA ALA A 187 4.72 18.61 8.40
C ALA A 187 3.43 17.79 8.28
N GLU A 188 2.40 18.38 7.70
CA GLU A 188 1.13 17.73 7.37
C GLU A 188 0.79 18.00 5.89
N ALA A 189 0.27 16.99 5.20
CA ALA A 189 -0.31 17.14 3.88
C ALA A 189 -1.71 16.53 3.83
N LYS A 190 -2.66 17.24 3.21
CA LYS A 190 -4.04 16.79 3.04
C LYS A 190 -4.41 16.65 1.59
N ASP A 191 -5.23 15.64 1.30
CA ASP A 191 -5.73 15.35 -0.04
C ASP A 191 -4.61 15.21 -1.10
N MET A 192 -3.50 14.56 -0.73
CA MET A 192 -2.46 14.15 -1.67
C MET A 192 -3.04 13.16 -2.67
N ARG A 193 -2.70 13.31 -3.96
CA ARG A 193 -3.20 12.46 -5.04
C ARG A 193 -2.05 11.86 -5.83
N VAL A 194 -2.12 10.55 -6.06
CA VAL A 194 -1.23 9.81 -6.96
C VAL A 194 -2.07 8.92 -7.86
N GLY A 195 -1.75 8.90 -9.15
CA GLY A 195 -2.36 7.98 -10.12
C GLY A 195 -1.34 7.03 -10.72
N LEU A 196 -1.80 5.85 -11.15
CA LEU A 196 -0.99 4.95 -11.97
C LEU A 196 -1.49 4.98 -13.42
N PHE A 197 -0.56 5.07 -14.36
CA PHE A 197 -0.84 5.23 -15.78
C PHE A 197 -0.15 4.13 -16.58
N GLN A 198 -0.95 3.37 -17.34
CA GLN A 198 -0.41 2.48 -18.35
C GLN A 198 -0.01 3.30 -19.56
N THR A 199 1.21 3.11 -20.07
CA THR A 199 1.61 3.64 -21.37
C THR A 199 1.03 2.73 -22.45
N GLU A 200 0.13 3.26 -23.29
CA GLU A 200 -0.22 2.58 -24.54
C GLU A 200 1.03 2.54 -25.45
N GLY A 201 1.48 1.35 -25.86
CA GLY A 201 2.36 1.19 -27.03
C GLY A 201 3.88 1.25 -26.86
N ALA A 202 4.48 0.76 -25.77
CA ALA A 202 5.96 0.66 -25.67
C ALA A 202 6.59 -0.57 -26.35
N ASP A 203 5.78 -1.47 -26.92
CA ASP A 203 6.24 -2.67 -27.66
C ASP A 203 6.01 -2.57 -29.18
N ALA A 204 5.92 -1.34 -29.72
CA ALA A 204 5.78 -1.09 -31.16
C ALA A 204 6.88 -0.17 -31.68
N SER A 205 8.14 -0.63 -31.60
CA SER A 205 9.24 -0.18 -32.48
C SER A 205 10.39 -1.17 -32.46
#